data_AF-A0A7C1UG06-F1
#
_entry.id   AF-A0A7C1UG06-F1
#
_cell.length_a   1.000
_cell.length_b   1.000
_cell.length_c   1.000
_cell.angle_alpha   90.00
_cell.angle_beta   90.00
_cell.angle_gamma   90.00
#
_symmetry.space_group_name_H-M   'P 1'
#
loop_
_entity.id
_entity.type
_entity.pdbx_description
1 polymer ?
#
loop_
_entity_poly.entity_id
_entity_poly.type
_entity_poly.pdbx_seq_one_letter_code
_entity_poly.pdbx_strand_id
1 'polypeptide(L)'
;MAADMLSGDRAIDALASLAEEPEKGRSSYWDLQLEKFQISQDHALEGGTVLGNVSAKRDPFRKAALWVLQTPLRLMGRKYRHFKKFAGLGRIIADRQERLYTEDVLRQVLSLAAIRDHLTWKNDRDLSVVIGDGLGVMASLVRLACPGRKVVVVNLTKPLIADLVFLRKALPDTHVAWAASPRDMDQALGDPAIDVIAIRADDARLLERAPVGLAINITSMQEMNLDVTEEYFKILRNSKGTRTFFYCCNKLSKTLPDGTETRFRDYPWRQGDEILVDEACKWFNVVSNTSPPFWIVKKFVTWHRFSVLEKDSK
;
A
#
# COMPACT_ATOMS: atom_id res chain seq x y z
N MET A 1 -7.36 29.18 20.79
CA MET A 1 -8.17 28.17 20.07
C MET A 1 -7.19 27.24 19.39
N ALA A 2 -7.10 25.99 19.82
CA ALA A 2 -6.21 25.02 19.18
C ALA A 2 -6.89 24.55 17.89
N ALA A 3 -6.18 24.59 16.75
CA ALA A 3 -6.74 24.17 15.47
C ALA A 3 -7.26 22.72 15.55
N ASP A 4 -8.38 22.46 14.88
CA ASP A 4 -8.95 21.13 14.72
C ASP A 4 -8.18 20.33 13.67
N MET A 5 -8.15 19.00 13.82
CA MET A 5 -7.58 18.08 12.84
C MET A 5 -8.15 18.33 11.44
N LEU A 6 -7.28 18.36 10.43
CA LEU A 6 -7.69 18.54 9.05
C LEU A 6 -8.31 17.25 8.50
N SER A 7 -9.42 17.41 7.78
CA SER A 7 -10.15 16.32 7.14
C SER A 7 -10.71 16.72 5.76
N GLY A 8 -11.11 15.72 4.97
CA GLY A 8 -11.64 15.91 3.63
C GLY A 8 -10.65 16.61 2.70
N ASP A 9 -11.16 17.50 1.85
CA ASP A 9 -10.34 18.24 0.88
C ASP A 9 -9.32 19.16 1.56
N ARG A 10 -9.65 19.73 2.73
CA ARG A 10 -8.70 20.56 3.49
C ARG A 10 -7.46 19.79 3.93
N ALA A 11 -7.57 18.49 4.20
CA ALA A 11 -6.42 17.65 4.52
C ALA A 11 -5.52 17.43 3.29
N ILE A 12 -6.14 17.19 2.13
CA ILE A 12 -5.42 16.97 0.87
C ILE A 12 -4.73 18.27 0.42
N ASP A 13 -5.42 19.40 0.49
CA ASP A 13 -4.88 20.73 0.15
C ASP A 13 -3.68 21.09 1.04
N ALA A 14 -3.79 20.84 2.33
CA ALA A 14 -2.70 21.11 3.26
C ALA A 14 -1.49 20.19 2.99
N LEU A 15 -1.70 18.89 2.72
CA LEU A 15 -0.63 17.98 2.28
C LEU A 15 0.01 18.46 0.97
N ALA A 16 -0.79 18.93 0.00
CA ALA A 16 -0.31 19.44 -1.27
C ALA A 16 0.61 20.66 -1.11
N SER A 17 0.35 21.52 -0.12
CA SER A 17 1.25 22.64 0.19
C SER A 17 2.65 22.21 0.67
N LEU A 18 2.81 20.95 1.08
CA LEU A 18 4.06 20.36 1.57
C LEU A 18 4.72 19.43 0.54
N ALA A 19 4.17 19.32 -0.67
CA ALA A 19 4.59 18.31 -1.66
C ALA A 19 6.07 18.42 -2.10
N GLU A 20 6.62 19.63 -2.04
CA GLU A 20 7.99 19.94 -2.43
C GLU A 20 8.95 20.08 -1.24
N GLU A 21 8.46 19.85 0.00
CA GLU A 21 9.34 19.82 1.17
C GLU A 21 10.29 18.61 1.11
N PRO A 22 11.54 18.76 1.60
CA PRO A 22 12.42 17.63 1.78
C PRO A 22 11.87 16.70 2.87
N GLU A 23 12.04 15.40 2.68
CA GLU A 23 11.60 14.36 3.62
C GLU A 23 12.81 13.56 4.10
N LYS A 24 12.88 13.30 5.41
CA LYS A 24 14.06 12.66 6.02
C LYS A 24 14.16 11.19 5.64
N GLY A 25 13.03 10.49 5.54
CA GLY A 25 12.98 9.07 5.17
C GLY A 25 13.12 8.78 3.67
N ARG A 26 13.41 9.78 2.84
CA ARG A 26 13.50 9.65 1.39
C ARG A 26 14.82 8.97 0.99
N SER A 27 14.74 7.97 0.11
CA SER A 27 15.91 7.30 -0.45
C SER A 27 16.31 7.90 -1.80
N SER A 28 17.53 7.60 -2.26
CA SER A 28 18.00 8.00 -3.60
C SER A 28 17.10 7.50 -4.74
N TYR A 29 16.36 6.41 -4.53
CA TYR A 29 15.36 5.95 -5.50
C TYR A 29 14.22 6.96 -5.66
N TRP A 30 13.72 7.48 -4.52
CA TRP A 30 12.61 8.41 -4.48
C TRP A 30 13.02 9.83 -4.85
N ASP A 31 14.26 10.25 -4.58
CA ASP A 31 14.81 11.50 -5.11
C ASP A 31 14.65 11.56 -6.64
N LEU A 32 15.03 10.49 -7.35
CA LEU A 32 14.88 10.42 -8.81
C LEU A 32 13.45 10.21 -9.30
N GLN A 33 12.58 9.60 -8.49
CA GLN A 33 11.20 9.29 -8.92
C GLN A 33 10.28 10.50 -8.78
N LEU A 34 10.46 11.33 -7.75
CA LEU A 34 9.61 12.48 -7.48
C LEU A 34 9.76 13.59 -8.52
N GLU A 35 10.88 13.63 -9.23
CA GLU A 35 11.13 14.51 -10.38
C GLU A 35 10.29 14.13 -11.61
N LYS A 36 9.83 12.87 -11.71
CA LYS A 36 9.17 12.36 -12.92
C LYS A 36 7.70 12.68 -13.00
N PHE A 37 7.07 13.07 -11.89
CA PHE A 37 5.65 13.37 -11.85
C PHE A 37 5.36 14.57 -10.98
N GLN A 38 4.23 15.21 -11.20
CA GLN A 38 3.72 16.32 -10.41
C GLN A 38 2.25 16.09 -10.08
N ILE A 39 1.77 16.78 -9.05
CA ILE A 39 0.36 16.83 -8.71
C ILE A 39 -0.09 18.26 -8.94
N SER A 40 -0.99 18.43 -9.89
CA SER A 40 -1.53 19.74 -10.25
C SER A 40 -2.46 20.27 -9.16
N GLN A 41 -2.86 21.54 -9.27
CA GLN A 41 -3.76 22.18 -8.31
C GLN A 41 -5.16 21.55 -8.27
N ASP A 42 -5.62 20.94 -9.37
CA ASP A 42 -6.85 20.13 -9.43
C ASP A 42 -6.63 18.67 -9.01
N HIS A 43 -5.50 18.39 -8.37
CA HIS A 43 -5.07 17.07 -7.89
C HIS A 43 -4.94 16.01 -9.00
N ALA A 44 -4.72 16.42 -10.24
CA ALA A 44 -4.39 15.52 -11.33
C ALA A 44 -2.91 15.11 -11.24
N LEU A 45 -2.62 13.86 -11.59
CA LEU A 45 -1.26 13.33 -11.64
C LEU A 45 -0.69 13.56 -13.05
N GLU A 46 0.34 14.40 -13.17
CA GLU A 46 0.98 14.76 -14.43
C GLU A 46 2.40 14.16 -14.52
N GLY A 47 2.89 13.90 -15.74
CA GLY A 47 4.24 13.37 -15.99
C GLY A 47 4.33 11.85 -16.10
N GLY A 48 5.56 11.33 -16.03
CA GLY A 48 5.85 9.90 -16.07
C GLY A 48 5.54 9.23 -14.74
N THR A 49 4.46 8.45 -14.67
CA THR A 49 4.01 7.85 -13.41
C THR A 49 4.83 6.61 -13.07
N VAL A 50 5.56 6.65 -11.96
CA VAL A 50 6.26 5.48 -11.38
C VAL A 50 5.36 4.68 -10.43
N LEU A 51 4.20 5.25 -10.05
CA LEU A 51 3.27 4.75 -9.04
C LEU A 51 2.40 3.57 -9.53
N GLY A 52 2.93 2.72 -10.40
CA GLY A 52 2.15 1.73 -11.14
C GLY A 52 1.46 2.33 -12.36
N ASN A 53 0.81 1.48 -13.16
CA ASN A 53 0.35 1.88 -14.49
C ASN A 53 -0.93 2.75 -14.45
N VAL A 54 -0.81 4.04 -14.76
CA VAL A 54 -1.93 5.00 -14.90
C VAL A 54 -2.42 4.98 -16.35
N SER A 55 -3.01 3.85 -16.77
CA SER A 55 -3.58 3.75 -18.11
C SER A 55 -5.03 4.23 -18.13
N ALA A 56 -5.25 5.45 -18.61
CA ALA A 56 -6.58 6.08 -18.75
C ALA A 56 -7.37 5.61 -19.99
N LYS A 57 -6.72 4.94 -20.97
CA LYS A 57 -7.37 4.59 -22.23
C LYS A 57 -8.25 3.35 -22.07
N ARG A 58 -9.56 3.57 -21.91
CA ARG A 58 -10.63 2.54 -21.87
C ARG A 58 -10.92 1.91 -23.25
N ASP A 59 -9.89 1.55 -23.99
CA ASP A 59 -10.01 0.85 -25.29
C ASP A 59 -10.47 -0.61 -25.06
N PRO A 60 -11.62 -1.05 -25.62
CA PRO A 60 -12.12 -2.41 -25.49
C PRO A 60 -11.10 -3.47 -25.94
N PHE A 61 -10.30 -3.19 -26.98
CA PHE A 61 -9.27 -4.12 -27.46
C PHE A 61 -8.16 -4.27 -26.42
N ARG A 62 -7.72 -3.18 -25.80
CA ARG A 62 -6.74 -3.22 -24.71
C ARG A 62 -7.29 -3.95 -23.49
N LYS A 63 -8.57 -3.75 -23.14
CA LYS A 63 -9.21 -4.49 -22.05
C LYS A 63 -9.21 -6.00 -22.31
N ALA A 64 -9.55 -6.42 -23.54
CA ALA A 64 -9.51 -7.82 -23.94
C ALA A 64 -8.08 -8.38 -23.91
N ALA A 65 -7.11 -7.65 -24.46
CA ALA A 65 -5.70 -8.05 -24.44
C ALA A 65 -5.16 -8.19 -23.02
N LEU A 66 -5.42 -7.21 -22.13
CA LEU A 66 -5.04 -7.29 -20.72
C LEU A 66 -5.70 -8.48 -20.02
N TRP A 67 -6.98 -8.74 -20.28
CA TRP A 67 -7.68 -9.89 -19.72
C TRP A 67 -6.99 -11.20 -20.11
N VAL A 68 -6.58 -11.36 -21.38
CA VAL A 68 -5.84 -12.52 -21.87
C VAL A 68 -4.47 -12.61 -21.18
N LEU A 69 -3.70 -11.53 -21.15
CA LEU A 69 -2.37 -11.49 -20.50
C LEU A 69 -2.46 -11.77 -18.99
N GLN A 70 -3.54 -11.39 -18.33
CA GLN A 70 -3.77 -11.68 -16.91
C GLN A 70 -4.16 -13.12 -16.60
N THR A 71 -4.36 -13.98 -17.62
CA THR A 71 -4.86 -15.34 -17.42
C THR A 71 -4.04 -16.14 -16.41
N PRO A 72 -2.69 -16.16 -16.45
CA PRO A 72 -1.91 -16.91 -15.45
C PRO A 72 -2.16 -16.45 -14.02
N LEU A 73 -2.22 -15.13 -13.78
CA LEU A 73 -2.50 -14.58 -12.45
C LEU A 73 -3.91 -14.94 -11.97
N ARG A 74 -4.91 -14.91 -12.87
CA ARG A 74 -6.29 -15.31 -12.56
C ARG A 74 -6.39 -16.80 -12.23
N LEU A 75 -5.61 -17.65 -12.90
CA LEU A 75 -5.53 -19.08 -12.58
C LEU A 75 -4.92 -19.30 -11.20
N MET A 76 -3.85 -18.59 -10.85
CA MET A 76 -3.24 -18.65 -9.50
C MET A 76 -4.24 -18.26 -8.42
N GLY A 77 -5.12 -17.29 -8.68
CA GLY A 77 -6.12 -16.83 -7.73
C GLY A 77 -7.20 -17.85 -7.39
N ARG A 78 -7.45 -18.85 -8.25
CA ARG A 78 -8.54 -19.83 -8.06
C ARG A 78 -8.43 -20.64 -6.76
N LYS A 79 -7.21 -20.79 -6.23
CA LYS A 79 -6.98 -21.51 -4.96
C LYS A 79 -7.45 -20.73 -3.73
N TYR A 80 -7.58 -19.40 -3.82
CA TYR A 80 -7.93 -18.58 -2.67
C TYR A 80 -9.45 -18.39 -2.57
N ARG A 81 -9.99 -18.58 -1.37
CA ARG A 81 -11.45 -18.60 -1.13
C ARG A 81 -12.11 -17.28 -1.55
N HIS A 82 -11.45 -16.16 -1.27
CA HIS A 82 -12.02 -14.82 -1.47
C HIS A 82 -11.61 -14.14 -2.78
N PHE A 83 -10.82 -14.81 -3.64
CA PHE A 83 -10.28 -14.21 -4.85
C PHE A 83 -11.35 -13.65 -5.79
N LYS A 84 -12.42 -14.40 -6.08
CA LYS A 84 -13.48 -13.94 -6.99
C LYS A 84 -14.13 -12.64 -6.49
N LYS A 85 -14.40 -12.55 -5.17
CA LYS A 85 -14.96 -11.35 -4.54
C LYS A 85 -14.00 -10.16 -4.71
N PHE A 86 -12.74 -10.34 -4.32
CA PHE A 86 -11.75 -9.25 -4.37
C PHE A 86 -11.39 -8.84 -5.79
N ALA A 87 -11.39 -9.75 -6.76
CA ALA A 87 -11.25 -9.43 -8.17
C ALA A 87 -12.43 -8.58 -8.68
N GLY A 88 -13.65 -8.80 -8.17
CA GLY A 88 -14.79 -7.91 -8.41
C GLY A 88 -14.53 -6.51 -7.86
N LEU A 89 -14.10 -6.40 -6.60
CA LEU A 89 -13.77 -5.12 -5.97
C LEU A 89 -12.66 -4.37 -6.69
N GLY A 90 -11.59 -5.07 -7.10
CA GLY A 90 -10.48 -4.47 -7.84
C GLY A 90 -10.90 -3.89 -9.20
N ARG A 91 -11.88 -4.52 -9.89
CA ARG A 91 -12.46 -3.94 -11.12
C ARG A 91 -13.26 -2.68 -10.83
N ILE A 92 -14.10 -2.70 -9.78
CA ILE A 92 -14.85 -1.52 -9.33
C ILE A 92 -13.89 -0.36 -9.02
N ILE A 93 -12.81 -0.62 -8.29
CA ILE A 93 -11.79 0.38 -7.96
C ILE A 93 -11.16 0.92 -9.24
N ALA A 94 -10.67 0.05 -10.13
CA ALA A 94 -10.04 0.50 -11.37
C ALA A 94 -10.99 1.33 -12.25
N ASP A 95 -12.24 0.89 -12.41
CA ASP A 95 -13.24 1.61 -13.20
C ASP A 95 -13.54 2.99 -12.60
N ARG A 96 -13.71 3.09 -11.28
CA ARG A 96 -13.97 4.36 -10.56
C ARG A 96 -12.75 5.30 -10.53
N GLN A 97 -11.55 4.73 -10.52
CA GLN A 97 -10.31 5.50 -10.72
C GLN A 97 -10.08 5.91 -12.17
N GLU A 98 -10.99 5.57 -13.09
CA GLU A 98 -10.89 5.82 -14.53
C GLU A 98 -9.66 5.17 -15.17
N ARG A 99 -9.28 3.99 -14.66
CA ARG A 99 -8.10 3.23 -15.09
C ARG A 99 -8.48 1.85 -15.62
N LEU A 100 -7.57 1.27 -16.38
CA LEU A 100 -7.65 -0.15 -16.72
C LEU A 100 -7.42 -1.02 -15.47
N TYR A 101 -8.13 -2.15 -15.39
CA TYR A 101 -7.81 -3.20 -14.42
C TYR A 101 -6.51 -3.90 -14.86
N THR A 102 -5.37 -3.40 -14.38
CA THR A 102 -4.03 -3.87 -14.77
C THR A 102 -3.55 -5.06 -13.96
N GLU A 103 -2.41 -5.64 -14.35
CA GLU A 103 -1.76 -6.68 -13.55
C GLU A 103 -1.40 -6.19 -12.15
N ASP A 104 -1.04 -4.92 -11.98
CA ASP A 104 -0.69 -4.37 -10.66
C ASP A 104 -1.89 -4.43 -9.72
N VAL A 105 -3.08 -4.04 -10.19
CA VAL A 105 -4.33 -4.18 -9.42
C VAL A 105 -4.62 -5.65 -9.13
N LEU A 106 -4.46 -6.54 -10.12
CA LEU A 106 -4.68 -7.98 -9.93
C LEU A 106 -3.69 -8.61 -8.94
N ARG A 107 -2.43 -8.17 -8.93
CA ARG A 107 -1.40 -8.60 -7.97
C ARG A 107 -1.78 -8.18 -6.55
N GLN A 108 -2.31 -6.98 -6.36
CA GLN A 108 -2.82 -6.54 -5.05
C GLN A 108 -4.07 -7.34 -4.62
N VAL A 109 -4.99 -7.62 -5.55
CA VAL A 109 -6.13 -8.52 -5.30
C VAL A 109 -5.69 -9.91 -4.84
N LEU A 110 -4.67 -10.48 -5.50
CA LEU A 110 -4.10 -11.78 -5.13
C LEU A 110 -3.44 -11.73 -3.75
N SER A 111 -2.69 -10.67 -3.45
CA SER A 111 -2.11 -10.45 -2.12
C SER A 111 -3.18 -10.39 -1.04
N LEU A 112 -4.25 -9.61 -1.22
CA LEU A 112 -5.33 -9.53 -0.23
C LEU A 112 -6.09 -10.85 -0.09
N ALA A 113 -6.30 -11.58 -1.20
CA ALA A 113 -6.92 -12.91 -1.16
C ALA A 113 -6.07 -13.91 -0.36
N ALA A 114 -4.74 -13.89 -0.57
CA ALA A 114 -3.80 -14.72 0.18
C ALA A 114 -3.80 -14.36 1.68
N ILE A 115 -3.69 -13.07 2.02
CA ILE A 115 -3.77 -12.57 3.41
C ILE A 115 -5.07 -13.05 4.08
N ARG A 116 -6.19 -12.94 3.36
CA ARG A 116 -7.52 -13.27 3.89
C ARG A 116 -7.67 -14.74 4.27
N ASP A 117 -7.02 -15.65 3.56
CA ASP A 117 -7.14 -17.08 3.86
C ASP A 117 -6.43 -17.49 5.17
N HIS A 118 -5.51 -16.64 5.67
CA HIS A 118 -4.84 -16.83 6.96
C HIS A 118 -5.46 -15.99 8.09
N LEU A 119 -6.33 -15.02 7.78
CA LEU A 119 -6.96 -14.15 8.76
C LEU A 119 -8.45 -14.46 8.90
N THR A 120 -8.91 -14.67 10.13
CA THR A 120 -10.33 -14.51 10.44
C THR A 120 -10.57 -13.04 10.82
N TRP A 121 -11.33 -12.33 9.99
CA TRP A 121 -11.72 -10.93 10.25
C TRP A 121 -12.90 -10.95 11.20
N LYS A 122 -12.71 -11.47 12.40
CA LYS A 122 -13.66 -11.33 13.50
C LYS A 122 -13.12 -10.25 14.44
N ASN A 123 -13.97 -9.26 14.77
CA ASN A 123 -13.74 -8.09 15.64
C ASN A 123 -13.00 -6.88 15.03
N ASP A 124 -13.71 -6.07 14.24
CA ASP A 124 -14.14 -4.67 14.44
C ASP A 124 -13.35 -3.64 15.29
N ARG A 125 -12.09 -3.87 15.69
CA ARG A 125 -11.31 -2.82 16.41
C ARG A 125 -9.89 -2.59 15.95
N ASP A 126 -9.26 -3.57 15.31
CA ASP A 126 -7.91 -3.36 14.83
C ASP A 126 -7.91 -2.70 13.45
N LEU A 127 -7.09 -1.66 13.30
CA LEU A 127 -6.95 -0.94 12.04
C LEU A 127 -6.03 -1.69 11.07
N SER A 128 -6.17 -1.37 9.78
CA SER A 128 -5.23 -1.82 8.75
C SER A 128 -4.32 -0.66 8.33
N VAL A 129 -3.02 -0.90 8.20
CA VAL A 129 -2.03 0.05 7.70
C VAL A 129 -1.56 -0.40 6.33
N VAL A 130 -1.48 0.52 5.38
CA VAL A 130 -0.86 0.29 4.06
C VAL A 130 0.33 1.24 3.91
N ILE A 131 1.52 0.66 3.74
CA ILE A 131 2.79 1.39 3.65
C ILE A 131 3.20 1.48 2.18
N GLY A 132 3.21 2.69 1.63
CA GLY A 132 3.56 2.96 0.24
C GLY A 132 2.57 2.33 -0.76
N ASP A 133 1.30 2.70 -0.71
CA ASP A 133 0.25 2.14 -1.59
C ASP A 133 0.41 2.63 -3.05
N GLY A 134 0.86 3.87 -3.21
CA GLY A 134 1.13 4.55 -4.48
C GLY A 134 -0.09 5.19 -5.14
N LEU A 135 -1.14 4.41 -5.41
CA LEU A 135 -2.40 4.89 -6.03
C LEU A 135 -3.65 4.47 -5.23
N GLY A 136 -3.48 4.26 -3.92
CA GLY A 136 -4.59 3.97 -3.00
C GLY A 136 -5.36 2.67 -3.30
N VAL A 137 -4.81 1.75 -4.08
CA VAL A 137 -5.53 0.55 -4.56
C VAL A 137 -5.69 -0.45 -3.41
N MET A 138 -4.66 -0.69 -2.61
CA MET A 138 -4.71 -1.66 -1.53
C MET A 138 -5.58 -1.13 -0.40
N ALA A 139 -5.45 0.15 -0.04
CA ALA A 139 -6.30 0.81 0.94
C ALA A 139 -7.77 0.77 0.53
N SER A 140 -8.08 1.04 -0.75
CA SER A 140 -9.44 0.91 -1.29
C SER A 140 -9.95 -0.53 -1.24
N LEU A 141 -9.11 -1.50 -1.60
CA LEU A 141 -9.45 -2.93 -1.52
C LEU A 141 -9.77 -3.35 -0.09
N VAL A 142 -8.95 -2.96 0.88
CA VAL A 142 -9.16 -3.25 2.30
C VAL A 142 -10.45 -2.61 2.79
N ARG A 143 -10.71 -1.33 2.47
CA ARG A 143 -11.96 -0.65 2.88
C ARG A 143 -13.22 -1.30 2.32
N LEU A 144 -13.19 -1.75 1.06
CA LEU A 144 -14.34 -2.44 0.47
C LEU A 144 -14.48 -3.88 0.97
N ALA A 145 -13.37 -4.55 1.26
CA ALA A 145 -13.39 -5.93 1.73
C ALA A 145 -13.81 -6.03 3.21
N CYS A 146 -13.47 -5.02 4.01
CA CYS A 146 -13.76 -4.89 5.45
C CYS A 146 -14.51 -3.59 5.76
N PRO A 147 -15.81 -3.48 5.44
CA PRO A 147 -16.60 -2.31 5.83
C PRO A 147 -16.50 -2.05 7.35
N GLY A 148 -16.36 -0.79 7.75
CA GLY A 148 -16.24 -0.37 9.15
C GLY A 148 -14.83 -0.41 9.74
N ARG A 149 -13.85 -1.02 9.06
CA ARG A 149 -12.44 -0.96 9.49
C ARG A 149 -11.77 0.33 9.01
N LYS A 150 -11.19 1.10 9.94
CA LYS A 150 -10.31 2.22 9.61
C LYS A 150 -9.05 1.75 8.89
N VAL A 151 -8.61 2.50 7.88
CA VAL A 151 -7.36 2.26 7.17
C VAL A 151 -6.41 3.44 7.37
N VAL A 152 -5.18 3.18 7.78
CA VAL A 152 -4.12 4.19 7.73
C VAL A 152 -3.30 4.00 6.46
N VAL A 153 -3.08 5.07 5.71
CA VAL A 153 -2.15 5.11 4.57
C VAL A 153 -0.92 5.91 4.96
N VAL A 154 0.26 5.32 4.76
CA VAL A 154 1.54 5.95 5.10
C VAL A 154 2.40 5.98 3.86
N ASN A 155 2.85 7.17 3.47
CA ASN A 155 3.68 7.32 2.28
C ASN A 155 4.47 8.64 2.33
N LEU A 156 5.45 8.79 1.44
CA LEU A 156 6.07 10.09 1.18
C LEU A 156 5.00 11.09 0.74
N THR A 157 5.14 12.38 1.04
CA THR A 157 4.08 13.40 0.89
C THR A 157 3.43 13.38 -0.49
N LYS A 158 4.23 13.41 -1.56
CA LYS A 158 3.70 13.48 -2.93
C LYS A 158 3.00 12.18 -3.36
N PRO A 159 3.58 10.98 -3.18
CA PRO A 159 2.86 9.71 -3.31
C PRO A 159 1.63 9.57 -2.38
N LEU A 160 1.66 10.13 -1.17
CA LEU A 160 0.53 10.10 -0.23
C LEU A 160 -0.66 10.89 -0.79
N ILE A 161 -0.41 12.05 -1.40
CA ILE A 161 -1.48 12.80 -2.07
C ILE A 161 -2.07 11.96 -3.22
N ALA A 162 -1.22 11.29 -4.02
CA ALA A 162 -1.70 10.38 -5.07
C ALA A 162 -2.56 9.24 -4.49
N ASP A 163 -2.16 8.65 -3.35
CA ASP A 163 -2.96 7.66 -2.64
C ASP A 163 -4.36 8.19 -2.33
N LEU A 164 -4.46 9.38 -1.75
CA LEU A 164 -5.72 9.99 -1.33
C LEU A 164 -6.60 10.37 -2.52
N VAL A 165 -6.03 10.95 -3.57
CA VAL A 165 -6.76 11.32 -4.80
C VAL A 165 -7.38 10.09 -5.43
N PHE A 166 -6.59 9.04 -5.65
CA PHE A 166 -7.08 7.83 -6.30
C PHE A 166 -8.00 7.01 -5.40
N LEU A 167 -7.80 7.06 -4.07
CA LEU A 167 -8.73 6.47 -3.11
C LEU A 167 -10.08 7.18 -3.15
N ARG A 168 -10.12 8.52 -3.13
CA ARG A 168 -11.37 9.30 -3.21
C ARG A 168 -12.09 9.10 -4.53
N LYS A 169 -11.38 8.97 -5.65
CA LYS A 169 -12.00 8.57 -6.93
C LYS A 169 -12.66 7.20 -6.82
N ALA A 170 -12.02 6.23 -6.19
CA ALA A 170 -12.57 4.89 -5.98
C ALA A 170 -13.73 4.86 -4.98
N LEU A 171 -13.67 5.69 -3.94
CA LEU A 171 -14.56 5.69 -2.78
C LEU A 171 -14.91 7.14 -2.36
N PRO A 172 -15.77 7.85 -3.12
CA PRO A 172 -16.07 9.27 -2.89
C PRO A 172 -16.60 9.60 -1.50
N ASP A 173 -17.34 8.68 -0.89
CA ASP A 173 -17.95 8.84 0.43
C ASP A 173 -16.97 8.55 1.59
N THR A 174 -15.69 8.29 1.30
CA THR A 174 -14.69 8.04 2.35
C THR A 174 -14.28 9.35 3.01
N HIS A 175 -14.42 9.43 4.32
CA HIS A 175 -13.87 10.55 5.09
C HIS A 175 -12.40 10.31 5.44
N VAL A 176 -11.55 11.20 4.94
CA VAL A 176 -10.11 11.18 5.16
C VAL A 176 -9.75 12.20 6.24
N ALA A 177 -8.90 11.82 7.18
CA ALA A 177 -8.21 12.74 8.09
C ALA A 177 -6.70 12.72 7.81
N TRP A 178 -6.02 13.85 7.97
CA TRP A 178 -4.55 13.87 8.03
C TRP A 178 -4.11 14.00 9.49
N ALA A 179 -3.33 13.03 9.96
CA ALA A 179 -2.73 13.07 11.28
C ALA A 179 -1.29 13.59 11.18
N ALA A 180 -1.08 14.85 11.58
CA ALA A 180 0.24 15.50 11.62
C ALA A 180 0.86 15.52 13.04
N SER A 181 0.10 15.10 14.04
CA SER A 181 0.52 15.12 15.44
C SER A 181 -0.12 13.99 16.27
N PRO A 182 0.40 13.70 17.47
CA PRO A 182 -0.22 12.72 18.38
C PRO A 182 -1.69 13.04 18.69
N ARG A 183 -2.03 14.33 18.79
CA ARG A 183 -3.40 14.78 19.05
C ARG A 183 -4.31 14.48 17.87
N ASP A 184 -3.87 14.79 16.65
CA ASP A 184 -4.64 14.51 15.43
C ASP A 184 -4.86 13.01 15.26
N MET A 185 -3.84 12.20 15.54
CA MET A 185 -3.96 10.75 15.50
C MET A 185 -5.00 10.23 16.49
N ASP A 186 -4.99 10.71 17.74
CA ASP A 186 -5.97 10.31 18.73
C ASP A 186 -7.39 10.74 18.35
N GLN A 187 -7.56 11.96 17.80
CA GLN A 187 -8.83 12.45 17.29
C GLN A 187 -9.34 11.57 16.13
N ALA A 188 -8.50 11.30 15.14
CA ALA A 188 -8.85 10.48 13.98
C ALA A 188 -9.22 9.03 14.35
N LEU A 189 -8.54 8.45 15.34
CA LEU A 189 -8.83 7.12 15.87
C LEU A 189 -10.16 7.08 16.63
N GLY A 190 -10.47 8.14 17.40
CA GLY A 190 -11.67 8.24 18.22
C GLY A 190 -12.94 8.60 17.43
N ASP A 191 -12.81 9.25 16.29
CA ASP A 191 -13.95 9.72 15.50
C ASP A 191 -14.51 8.61 14.58
N PRO A 192 -15.71 8.05 14.83
CA PRO A 192 -16.27 6.98 14.01
C PRO A 192 -16.60 7.40 12.57
N ALA A 193 -16.68 8.70 12.27
CA ALA A 193 -16.92 9.20 10.93
C ALA A 193 -15.68 9.08 10.03
N ILE A 194 -14.47 9.06 10.61
CA ILE A 194 -13.23 8.95 9.86
C ILE A 194 -12.99 7.52 9.40
N ASP A 195 -12.71 7.37 8.12
CA ASP A 195 -12.54 6.08 7.46
C ASP A 195 -11.10 5.77 7.14
N VAL A 196 -10.37 6.81 6.73
CA VAL A 196 -8.98 6.76 6.32
C VAL A 196 -8.19 7.82 7.07
N ILE A 197 -7.01 7.45 7.55
CA ILE A 197 -6.07 8.36 8.20
C ILE A 197 -4.81 8.40 7.34
N ALA A 198 -4.45 9.57 6.86
CA ALA A 198 -3.24 9.82 6.11
C ALA A 198 -2.11 10.22 7.08
N ILE A 199 -0.91 9.65 6.87
CA ILE A 199 0.29 9.96 7.65
C ILE A 199 1.47 10.09 6.68
N ARG A 200 2.24 11.17 6.79
CA ARG A 200 3.50 11.29 6.03
C ARG A 200 4.50 10.27 6.55
N ALA A 201 5.40 9.78 5.69
CA ALA A 201 6.41 8.81 6.10
C ALA A 201 7.27 9.31 7.28
N ASP A 202 7.59 10.60 7.31
CA ASP A 202 8.35 11.24 8.40
C ASP A 202 7.58 11.23 9.75
N ASP A 203 6.25 11.08 9.71
CA ASP A 203 5.37 11.04 10.88
C ASP A 203 4.94 9.61 11.25
N ALA A 204 5.55 8.57 10.66
CA ALA A 204 5.12 7.18 10.82
C ALA A 204 5.06 6.69 12.28
N ARG A 205 5.82 7.31 13.20
CA ARG A 205 5.76 7.01 14.65
C ARG A 205 4.38 7.21 15.26
N LEU A 206 3.51 8.01 14.65
CA LEU A 206 2.11 8.15 15.08
C LEU A 206 1.36 6.82 15.09
N LEU A 207 1.79 5.84 14.27
CA LEU A 207 1.24 4.47 14.28
C LEU A 207 1.43 3.73 15.61
N GLU A 208 2.44 4.08 16.42
CA GLU A 208 2.63 3.47 17.75
C GLU A 208 1.42 3.73 18.66
N ARG A 209 0.66 4.80 18.38
CA ARG A 209 -0.56 5.15 19.13
C ARG A 209 -1.77 4.30 18.75
N ALA A 210 -1.68 3.54 17.66
CA ALA A 210 -2.81 2.96 16.97
C ALA A 210 -2.88 1.44 17.20
N PRO A 211 -4.09 0.84 17.31
CA PRO A 211 -4.25 -0.60 17.44
C PRO A 211 -4.05 -1.30 16.08
N VAL A 212 -2.81 -1.32 15.58
CA VAL A 212 -2.49 -1.91 14.27
C VAL A 212 -2.64 -3.42 14.36
N GLY A 213 -3.66 -3.97 13.68
CA GLY A 213 -3.84 -5.42 13.56
C GLY A 213 -3.31 -5.98 12.25
N LEU A 214 -3.31 -5.21 11.17
CA LEU A 214 -2.76 -5.64 9.88
C LEU A 214 -1.94 -4.51 9.27
N ALA A 215 -0.68 -4.76 8.97
CA ALA A 215 0.15 -3.90 8.15
C ALA A 215 0.45 -4.60 6.81
N ILE A 216 0.42 -3.84 5.73
CA ILE A 216 0.64 -4.32 4.37
C ILE A 216 1.71 -3.45 3.71
N ASN A 217 2.75 -4.10 3.22
CA ASN A 217 3.81 -3.53 2.40
C ASN A 217 3.91 -4.33 1.10
N ILE A 218 3.82 -3.66 -0.04
CA ILE A 218 3.98 -4.27 -1.36
C ILE A 218 4.89 -3.39 -2.20
N THR A 219 6.07 -3.90 -2.53
CA THR A 219 7.08 -3.28 -3.40
C THR A 219 7.58 -1.92 -2.96
N SER A 220 7.31 -1.50 -1.73
CA SER A 220 7.69 -0.18 -1.20
C SER A 220 8.90 -0.23 -0.26
N MET A 221 9.06 -1.24 0.60
CA MET A 221 10.27 -1.33 1.47
C MET A 221 11.56 -1.62 0.69
N GLN A 222 11.48 -2.22 -0.50
CA GLN A 222 12.64 -2.34 -1.40
C GLN A 222 13.13 -1.00 -1.95
N GLU A 223 12.38 0.09 -1.73
CA GLU A 223 12.67 1.45 -2.18
C GLU A 223 13.08 2.36 -1.02
N MET A 224 13.32 1.79 0.15
CA MET A 224 13.71 2.49 1.37
C MET A 224 15.11 2.05 1.77
N ASN A 225 15.85 2.94 2.42
CA ASN A 225 17.07 2.55 3.11
C ASN A 225 16.72 1.59 4.27
N LEU A 226 17.71 0.80 4.71
CA LEU A 226 17.48 -0.23 5.72
C LEU A 226 17.05 0.35 7.06
N ASP A 227 17.62 1.50 7.47
CA ASP A 227 17.26 2.23 8.69
C ASP A 227 15.77 2.65 8.72
N VAL A 228 15.24 3.13 7.59
CA VAL A 228 13.81 3.45 7.45
C VAL A 228 12.96 2.17 7.57
N THR A 229 13.40 1.08 6.95
CA THR A 229 12.73 -0.22 7.07
C THR A 229 12.74 -0.71 8.52
N GLU A 230 13.87 -0.55 9.22
CA GLU A 230 14.01 -0.91 10.63
C GLU A 230 13.06 -0.13 11.54
N GLU A 231 12.93 1.16 11.31
CA GLU A 231 12.02 2.03 12.04
C GLU A 231 10.56 1.59 11.86
N TYR A 232 10.12 1.23 10.64
CA TYR A 232 8.77 0.70 10.43
C TYR A 232 8.52 -0.59 11.21
N PHE A 233 9.47 -1.53 11.22
CA PHE A 233 9.32 -2.75 12.01
C PHE A 233 9.21 -2.43 13.49
N LYS A 234 10.07 -1.55 14.02
CA LYS A 234 9.99 -1.09 15.42
C LYS A 234 8.63 -0.50 15.75
N ILE A 235 8.14 0.42 14.93
CA ILE A 235 6.83 1.06 15.09
C ILE A 235 5.70 0.02 15.12
N LEU A 236 5.71 -0.96 14.19
CA LEU A 236 4.69 -2.01 14.12
C LEU A 236 4.73 -2.95 15.34
N ARG A 237 5.92 -3.20 15.89
CA ARG A 237 6.10 -3.95 17.14
C ARG A 237 5.62 -3.17 18.36
N ASN A 238 5.77 -1.84 18.37
CA ASN A 238 5.33 -0.95 19.45
C ASN A 238 3.86 -0.50 19.37
N SER A 239 3.16 -0.77 18.27
CA SER A 239 1.75 -0.40 18.10
C SER A 239 0.86 -0.91 19.24
N LYS A 240 -0.30 -0.29 19.48
CA LYS A 240 -1.23 -0.71 20.54
C LYS A 240 -2.01 -2.00 20.22
N GLY A 241 -1.84 -2.58 19.03
CA GLY A 241 -2.52 -3.81 18.63
C GLY A 241 -2.04 -4.99 19.47
N THR A 242 -2.97 -5.89 19.84
CA THR A 242 -2.61 -7.10 20.61
C THR A 242 -1.74 -8.05 19.80
N ARG A 243 -2.03 -8.17 18.49
CA ARG A 243 -1.20 -8.87 17.51
C ARG A 243 -1.08 -7.97 16.28
N THR A 244 0.14 -7.78 15.78
CA THR A 244 0.37 -7.08 14.52
C THR A 244 0.68 -8.10 13.44
N PHE A 245 -0.28 -8.39 12.55
CA PHE A 245 -0.02 -9.16 11.33
C PHE A 245 0.69 -8.26 10.31
N PHE A 246 1.77 -8.74 9.69
CA PHE A 246 2.52 -7.97 8.70
C PHE A 246 2.72 -8.78 7.42
N TYR A 247 2.14 -8.28 6.32
CA TYR A 247 2.37 -8.80 4.98
C TYR A 247 3.39 -7.92 4.27
N CYS A 248 4.53 -8.49 3.90
CA CYS A 248 5.62 -7.81 3.23
C CYS A 248 5.98 -8.54 1.92
N CYS A 249 5.85 -7.88 0.77
CA CYS A 249 6.14 -8.44 -0.54
C CYS A 249 7.10 -7.53 -1.31
N ASN A 250 8.37 -7.94 -1.45
CA ASN A 250 9.45 -7.12 -2.02
C ASN A 250 10.44 -7.98 -2.80
N LYS A 251 11.28 -7.36 -3.64
CA LYS A 251 12.41 -8.04 -4.27
C LYS A 251 13.38 -8.55 -3.22
N LEU A 252 14.02 -9.69 -3.49
CA LEU A 252 15.06 -10.25 -2.62
C LEU A 252 16.27 -9.31 -2.48
N SER A 253 16.64 -8.62 -3.55
CA SER A 253 17.64 -7.55 -3.55
C SER A 253 17.25 -6.46 -4.56
N LYS A 254 17.57 -5.21 -4.23
CA LYS A 254 17.51 -4.05 -5.12
C LYS A 254 18.65 -3.08 -4.78
N THR A 255 19.45 -2.76 -5.79
CA THR A 255 20.43 -1.66 -5.73
C THR A 255 19.70 -0.35 -6.03
N LEU A 256 19.83 0.61 -5.11
CA LEU A 256 19.32 1.97 -5.25
C LEU A 256 20.28 2.80 -6.13
N PRO A 257 19.84 3.96 -6.65
CA PRO A 257 20.66 4.78 -7.56
C PRO A 257 22.02 5.23 -7.01
N ASP A 258 22.13 5.44 -5.70
CA ASP A 258 23.39 5.78 -5.02
C ASP A 258 24.33 4.57 -4.78
N GLY A 259 23.93 3.37 -5.21
CA GLY A 259 24.67 2.12 -5.00
C GLY A 259 24.31 1.37 -3.71
N THR A 260 23.48 1.95 -2.84
CA THR A 260 22.98 1.28 -1.63
C THR A 260 22.23 0.01 -2.01
N GLU A 261 22.48 -1.09 -1.33
CA GLU A 261 21.77 -2.34 -1.57
C GLU A 261 20.75 -2.60 -0.46
N THR A 262 19.51 -2.89 -0.87
CA THR A 262 18.45 -3.34 0.03
C THR A 262 18.25 -4.84 -0.19
N ARG A 263 18.22 -5.63 0.88
CA ARG A 263 17.98 -7.08 0.78
C ARG A 263 16.87 -7.50 1.73
N PHE A 264 15.90 -8.27 1.22
CA PHE A 264 14.73 -8.70 1.99
C PHE A 264 15.08 -9.48 3.26
N ARG A 265 16.16 -10.26 3.18
CA ARG A 265 16.66 -11.08 4.30
C ARG A 265 17.32 -10.25 5.40
N ASP A 266 17.73 -9.02 5.08
CA ASP A 266 18.41 -8.10 6.01
C ASP A 266 17.39 -7.23 6.77
N TYR A 267 16.09 -7.28 6.41
CA TYR A 267 15.04 -6.66 7.21
C TYR A 267 14.99 -7.26 8.62
N PRO A 268 14.55 -6.52 9.66
CA PRO A 268 14.65 -6.94 11.07
C PRO A 268 13.54 -7.92 11.48
N TRP A 269 13.46 -9.02 10.74
CA TRP A 269 12.74 -10.22 11.12
C TRP A 269 13.35 -10.77 12.42
N ARG A 270 12.51 -11.21 13.35
CA ARG A 270 12.94 -11.81 14.61
C ARG A 270 12.59 -13.30 14.65
N GLN A 271 13.34 -14.06 15.45
CA GLN A 271 13.07 -15.47 15.67
C GLN A 271 11.68 -15.68 16.31
N GLY A 272 11.22 -14.73 17.13
CA GLY A 272 9.90 -14.75 17.73
C GLY A 272 8.74 -14.41 16.78
N ASP A 273 9.01 -14.00 15.52
CA ASP A 273 7.94 -13.75 14.55
C ASP A 273 7.28 -15.08 14.13
N GLU A 274 5.96 -15.15 14.25
CA GLU A 274 5.18 -16.31 13.80
C GLU A 274 5.02 -16.24 12.28
N ILE A 275 5.72 -17.11 11.54
CA ILE A 275 5.67 -17.14 10.07
C ILE A 275 4.44 -17.92 9.60
N LEU A 276 3.54 -17.24 8.88
CA LEU A 276 2.35 -17.83 8.25
C LEU A 276 2.60 -18.19 6.78
N VAL A 277 3.41 -17.36 6.09
CA VAL A 277 3.85 -17.56 4.71
C VAL A 277 5.28 -17.04 4.59
N ASP A 278 6.16 -17.79 3.91
CA ASP A 278 7.50 -17.34 3.53
C ASP A 278 7.93 -18.06 2.24
N GLU A 279 7.57 -17.49 1.09
CA GLU A 279 7.85 -18.12 -0.21
C GLU A 279 8.11 -17.11 -1.34
N ALA A 280 8.56 -17.60 -2.49
CA ALA A 280 8.65 -16.78 -3.69
C ALA A 280 7.24 -16.36 -4.14
N CYS A 281 7.01 -15.05 -4.27
CA CYS A 281 5.68 -14.53 -4.58
C CYS A 281 5.30 -14.82 -6.05
N LYS A 282 4.47 -15.84 -6.27
CA LYS A 282 4.17 -16.37 -7.61
C LYS A 282 3.62 -15.32 -8.57
N TRP A 283 2.75 -14.42 -8.12
CA TRP A 283 2.11 -13.43 -8.99
C TRP A 283 2.95 -12.17 -9.28
N PHE A 284 3.90 -11.83 -8.40
CA PHE A 284 4.90 -10.80 -8.70
C PHE A 284 6.04 -11.30 -9.58
N ASN A 285 6.27 -12.62 -9.58
CA ASN A 285 7.28 -13.28 -10.38
C ASN A 285 6.83 -13.64 -11.81
N VAL A 286 5.59 -13.31 -12.20
CA VAL A 286 5.13 -13.40 -13.59
C VAL A 286 5.01 -12.01 -14.19
N VAL A 287 5.70 -11.81 -15.32
CA VAL A 287 5.67 -10.58 -16.11
C VAL A 287 5.05 -10.89 -17.46
N SER A 288 4.07 -10.10 -17.87
CA SER A 288 3.51 -10.19 -19.22
C SER A 288 4.26 -9.31 -20.22
N ASN A 289 4.38 -9.81 -21.45
CA ASN A 289 4.95 -9.11 -22.59
C ASN A 289 3.86 -8.87 -23.64
N THR A 290 4.07 -7.87 -24.48
CA THR A 290 3.22 -7.60 -25.65
C THR A 290 3.55 -8.51 -26.84
N SER A 291 4.64 -9.26 -26.78
CA SER A 291 5.10 -10.20 -27.81
C SER A 291 5.51 -11.56 -27.21
N PRO A 292 5.51 -12.64 -28.00
CA PRO A 292 5.99 -13.95 -27.55
C PRO A 292 7.47 -13.94 -27.06
N PRO A 293 7.80 -14.64 -25.95
CA PRO A 293 6.86 -15.31 -25.04
C PRO A 293 6.05 -14.28 -24.25
N PHE A 294 4.71 -14.39 -24.32
CA PHE A 294 3.78 -13.44 -23.70
C PHE A 294 3.86 -13.41 -22.18
N TRP A 295 4.46 -14.43 -21.55
CA TRP A 295 4.70 -14.50 -20.12
C TRP A 295 6.13 -14.95 -19.84
N ILE A 296 6.79 -14.23 -18.94
CA ILE A 296 8.09 -14.60 -18.38
C ILE A 296 7.89 -14.88 -16.90
N VAL A 297 8.27 -16.10 -16.48
CA VAL A 297 8.30 -16.48 -15.07
C VAL A 297 9.72 -16.28 -14.54
N LYS A 298 9.90 -15.27 -13.70
CA LYS A 298 11.16 -14.99 -13.01
C LYS A 298 11.22 -15.84 -11.74
N LYS A 299 12.23 -16.70 -11.59
CA LYS A 299 12.40 -17.47 -10.36
C LYS A 299 13.08 -16.60 -9.29
N PHE A 300 12.53 -16.58 -8.08
CA PHE A 300 13.17 -15.99 -6.89
C PHE A 300 13.56 -14.51 -7.02
N VAL A 301 12.75 -13.69 -7.71
CA VAL A 301 13.01 -12.24 -7.77
C VAL A 301 12.26 -11.52 -6.66
N THR A 302 10.95 -11.73 -6.57
CA THR A 302 10.09 -11.18 -5.53
C THR A 302 9.72 -12.26 -4.53
N TRP A 303 9.83 -11.92 -3.26
CA TRP A 303 9.52 -12.76 -2.12
C TRP A 303 8.40 -12.12 -1.31
N HIS A 304 7.57 -12.94 -0.68
CA HIS A 304 6.63 -12.42 0.29
C HIS A 304 6.69 -13.20 1.60
N ARG A 305 6.57 -12.44 2.69
CA ARG A 305 6.44 -12.98 4.03
C ARG A 305 5.16 -12.44 4.64
N PHE A 306 4.36 -13.34 5.18
CA PHE A 306 3.24 -12.99 6.05
C PHE A 306 3.53 -13.54 7.44
N SER A 307 3.63 -12.67 8.43
CA SER A 307 3.96 -13.06 9.79
C SER A 307 3.12 -12.31 10.82
N VAL A 308 3.07 -12.85 12.04
CA VAL A 308 2.70 -12.09 13.23
C VAL A 308 3.98 -11.60 13.88
N LEU A 309 4.12 -10.29 14.00
CA LEU A 309 5.31 -9.68 14.56
C LEU A 309 5.35 -9.89 16.08
N GLU A 310 6.47 -10.39 16.58
CA GLU A 310 6.81 -10.36 18.01
C GLU A 310 6.73 -8.92 18.52
N LYS A 311 5.91 -8.69 19.55
CA LYS A 311 5.77 -7.37 20.19
C LYS A 311 6.98 -7.10 21.08
N ASP A 312 7.41 -5.84 21.14
CA ASP A 312 8.40 -5.45 22.13
C ASP A 312 7.78 -5.54 23.54
N SER A 313 8.51 -6.14 24.48
CA SER A 313 8.11 -6.16 25.88
C SER A 313 7.96 -4.73 26.38
N LYS A 314 6.76 -4.38 26.85
CA LYS A 314 6.50 -3.09 27.48
C LYS A 314 7.07 -3.03 28.89
#